data_AF-A0A095ULH5-F1
#
_entry.id   AF-A0A095ULH5-F1
#
_cell.length_a   1.000
_cell.length_b   1.000
_cell.length_c   1.000
_cell.angle_alpha   90.00
_cell.angle_beta   90.00
_cell.angle_gamma   90.00
#
_symmetry.space_group_name_H-M   'P 1'
#
loop_
_entity.id
_entity.type
_entity.pdbx_description
1 polymer ?
#
loop_
_entity_poly.entity_id
_entity_poly.type
_entity_poly.pdbx_seq_one_letter_code
_entity_poly.pdbx_strand_id
1 'polypeptide(L)'
;MSAVISPCGVYRYRLERTIGLQQGPVYAYFGVNGSTATATEDDHTVRKWIGFTKVFGGSRFVVGNVFGYRATDVRELAAAMDPIGPDNALHLEEIIREADVLVPCWGSRTKLPKQLHLHLDNLMEQLVQSGKPVMTFGLTNSGDPKHPLTLGYDTPLVEWESRS
;
A
#
# COMPACT_ATOMS: atom_id res chain seq x y z
N MET A 1 10.66 7.31 11.68
CA MET A 1 9.84 7.66 10.50
C MET A 1 10.79 7.87 9.35
N SER A 2 10.59 7.22 8.20
CA SER A 2 11.47 7.32 7.03
C SER A 2 10.69 7.15 5.74
N ALA A 3 11.28 7.59 4.62
CA ALA A 3 10.80 7.32 3.28
C ALA A 3 12.01 7.01 2.39
N VAL A 4 11.88 6.01 1.52
CA VAL A 4 12.89 5.71 0.50
C VAL A 4 12.37 6.27 -0.82
N ILE A 5 13.05 7.31 -1.30
CA ILE A 5 12.75 8.01 -2.55
C ILE A 5 13.96 7.82 -3.47
N SER A 6 13.72 7.50 -4.74
CA SER A 6 14.79 7.37 -5.74
C SER A 6 15.65 8.64 -5.83
N PRO A 7 16.93 8.56 -6.24
CA PRO A 7 17.79 9.74 -6.37
C PRO A 7 17.23 10.84 -7.28
N CYS A 8 16.45 10.48 -8.31
CA CYS A 8 15.80 11.44 -9.21
C CYS A 8 14.51 12.06 -8.63
N GLY A 9 14.08 11.65 -7.43
CA GLY A 9 12.88 12.16 -6.76
C GLY A 9 11.54 11.65 -7.33
N VAL A 10 11.56 10.94 -8.46
CA VAL A 10 10.36 10.51 -9.20
C VAL A 10 9.64 9.35 -8.52
N TYR A 11 10.38 8.43 -7.89
CA TYR A 11 9.81 7.23 -7.29
C TYR A 11 9.85 7.28 -5.76
N ARG A 12 8.80 6.78 -5.10
CA ARG A 12 8.78 6.48 -3.67
C ARG A 12 8.51 4.99 -3.50
N TYR A 13 9.54 4.26 -3.09
CA TYR A 13 9.46 2.81 -2.94
C TYR A 13 8.94 2.38 -1.57
N ARG A 14 9.21 3.18 -0.54
CA ARG A 14 8.87 2.83 0.85
C ARG A 14 8.51 4.05 1.68
N LEU A 15 7.56 3.89 2.59
CA LEU A 15 7.27 4.84 3.67
C LEU A 15 7.09 4.05 4.97
N GLU A 16 7.66 4.54 6.07
CA GLU A 16 7.54 3.88 7.38
C GLU A 16 7.17 4.86 8.49
N ARG A 17 6.29 4.42 9.39
CA ARG A 17 5.89 5.14 10.59
C ARG A 17 5.81 4.19 11.79
N THR A 18 6.43 4.59 12.88
CA THR A 18 6.27 3.94 14.19
C THR A 18 5.01 4.47 14.87
N ILE A 19 4.23 3.57 15.45
CA ILE A 19 3.09 3.91 16.28
C ILE A 19 3.55 3.86 17.74
N GLY A 20 3.04 4.73 18.59
CA GLY A 20 3.49 4.88 19.99
C GLY A 20 3.32 3.66 20.90
N LEU A 21 3.02 2.47 20.35
CA LEU A 21 3.05 1.19 21.05
C LEU A 21 4.46 0.60 20.95
N GLN A 22 5.03 0.19 22.08
CA GLN A 22 6.36 -0.42 22.12
C GLN A 22 6.39 -1.85 21.55
N GLN A 23 5.23 -2.52 21.49
CA GLN A 23 5.06 -3.89 21.02
C GLN A 23 3.77 -4.00 20.19
N GLY A 24 3.71 -5.00 19.31
CA GLY A 24 2.57 -5.25 18.41
C GLY A 24 3.03 -5.59 16.99
N PRO A 25 2.14 -6.15 16.16
CA PRO A 25 2.48 -6.55 14.80
C PRO A 25 2.85 -5.35 13.92
N VAL A 26 3.68 -5.63 12.92
CA VAL A 26 4.02 -4.72 11.84
C VAL A 26 3.02 -4.89 10.70
N TYR A 27 2.32 -3.81 10.34
CA TYR A 27 1.40 -3.83 9.20
C TYR A 27 2.09 -3.32 7.93
N ALA A 28 1.92 -4.01 6.81
CA ALA A 28 2.23 -3.47 5.49
C ALA A 28 0.96 -3.03 4.78
N TYR A 29 0.89 -1.78 4.34
CA TYR A 29 -0.18 -1.30 3.48
C TYR A 29 0.30 -1.18 2.04
N PHE A 30 -0.47 -1.70 1.08
CA PHE A 30 -0.12 -1.64 -0.34
C PHE A 30 -1.08 -0.72 -1.09
N GLY A 31 -0.62 0.51 -1.35
CA GLY A 31 -1.34 1.52 -2.10
C GLY A 31 -1.16 1.38 -3.62
N VAL A 32 -1.89 2.23 -4.37
CA VAL A 32 -1.74 2.27 -5.84
C VAL A 32 -0.43 2.96 -6.23
N ASN A 33 -0.19 4.19 -5.77
CA ASN A 33 1.02 4.96 -6.07
C ASN A 33 1.35 5.94 -4.92
N GLY A 34 2.58 6.43 -4.91
CA GLY A 34 3.01 7.41 -3.92
C GLY A 34 2.46 8.81 -4.20
N SER A 35 1.90 9.48 -3.20
CA SER A 35 1.52 10.90 -3.30
C SER A 35 2.62 11.82 -2.72
N THR A 36 2.24 12.99 -2.22
CA THR A 36 3.10 14.01 -1.60
C THR A 36 3.74 13.57 -0.28
N ALA A 37 3.21 12.57 0.43
CA ALA A 37 3.76 12.20 1.74
C ALA A 37 5.25 11.84 1.66
N THR A 38 6.05 12.56 2.45
CA THR A 38 7.51 12.45 2.55
C THR A 38 7.91 11.83 3.89
N ALA A 39 9.20 11.88 4.24
CA ALA A 39 9.65 11.47 5.57
C ALA A 39 9.08 12.36 6.71
N THR A 40 8.68 13.60 6.42
CA THR A 40 8.28 14.61 7.42
C THR A 40 6.82 15.02 7.33
N GLU A 41 6.14 14.79 6.20
CA GLU A 41 4.74 15.21 5.99
C GLU A 41 3.83 14.01 5.74
N ASP A 42 2.73 13.94 6.50
CA ASP A 42 1.72 12.90 6.39
C ASP A 42 0.50 13.40 5.60
N ASP A 43 0.21 12.75 4.47
CA ASP A 43 -1.02 13.01 3.71
C ASP A 43 -2.27 12.43 4.42
N HIS A 44 -3.46 12.65 3.84
CA HIS A 44 -4.70 12.13 4.42
C HIS A 44 -4.74 10.59 4.52
N THR A 45 -4.08 9.88 3.59
CA THR A 45 -4.02 8.42 3.59
C THR A 45 -3.07 7.91 4.68
N VAL A 46 -1.91 8.55 4.85
CA VAL A 46 -0.96 8.22 5.92
C VAL A 46 -1.58 8.41 7.29
N ARG A 47 -2.33 9.50 7.50
CA ARG A 47 -3.09 9.71 8.75
C ARG A 47 -4.12 8.61 9.01
N LYS A 48 -4.78 8.10 7.96
CA LYS A 48 -5.67 6.94 8.09
C LYS A 48 -4.91 5.69 8.51
N TRP A 49 -3.78 5.37 7.88
CA TRP A 49 -2.97 4.22 8.28
C TRP A 49 -2.44 4.33 9.71
N ILE A 50 -2.06 5.53 10.17
CA ILE A 50 -1.71 5.77 11.59
C ILE A 50 -2.89 5.39 12.50
N GLY A 51 -4.10 5.87 12.19
CA GLY A 51 -5.29 5.60 13.00
C GLY A 51 -5.67 4.12 13.00
N PHE A 52 -5.73 3.48 11.83
CA PHE A 52 -6.02 2.05 11.71
C PHE A 52 -4.99 1.19 12.43
N THR A 53 -3.71 1.47 12.25
CA THR A 53 -2.64 0.70 12.92
C THR A 53 -2.74 0.82 14.45
N LYS A 54 -3.12 1.99 14.98
CA LYS A 54 -3.41 2.15 16.42
C LYS A 54 -4.59 1.29 16.87
N VAL A 55 -5.70 1.32 16.13
CA VAL A 55 -6.91 0.54 16.45
C VAL A 55 -6.63 -0.96 16.40
N PHE A 56 -5.81 -1.41 15.45
CA PHE A 56 -5.42 -2.81 15.30
C PHE A 56 -4.24 -3.24 16.18
N GLY A 57 -3.80 -2.38 17.12
CA GLY A 57 -2.74 -2.70 18.08
C GLY A 57 -1.34 -2.90 17.47
N GLY A 58 -1.08 -2.33 16.29
CA GLY A 58 0.21 -2.45 15.61
C GLY A 58 1.28 -1.52 16.18
N SER A 59 2.54 -1.99 16.19
CA SER A 59 3.69 -1.22 16.68
C SER A 59 4.20 -0.21 15.66
N ARG A 60 4.09 -0.53 14.37
CA ARG A 60 4.48 0.33 13.25
C ARG A 60 3.84 -0.16 11.97
N PHE A 61 3.89 0.66 10.93
CA PHE A 61 3.53 0.23 9.60
C PHE A 61 4.55 0.65 8.55
N VAL A 62 4.55 -0.12 7.48
CA VAL A 62 5.34 0.11 6.29
C VAL A 62 4.40 0.20 5.09
N VAL A 63 4.73 1.02 4.11
CA VAL A 63 3.92 1.21 2.92
C VAL A 63 4.75 0.87 1.69
N GLY A 64 4.21 -0.01 0.86
CA GLY A 64 4.63 -0.23 -0.51
C GLY A 64 3.54 0.26 -1.46
N ASN A 65 3.90 0.51 -2.72
CA ASN A 65 2.93 0.86 -3.75
C ASN A 65 3.08 -0.07 -4.94
N VAL A 66 1.97 -0.36 -5.63
CA VAL A 66 2.01 -1.07 -6.91
C VAL A 66 2.91 -0.32 -7.90
N PHE A 67 2.76 0.99 -7.96
CA PHE A 67 3.53 1.90 -8.79
C PHE A 67 4.43 2.78 -7.92
N GLY A 68 5.74 2.71 -8.11
CA GLY A 68 6.68 3.56 -7.40
C GLY A 68 6.56 5.03 -7.81
N TYR A 69 6.05 5.32 -9.01
CA TYR A 69 5.93 6.67 -9.55
C TYR A 69 5.05 7.55 -8.67
N ARG A 70 5.59 8.73 -8.31
CA ARG A 70 4.90 9.66 -7.43
C ARG A 70 3.97 10.58 -8.23
N ALA A 71 2.69 10.55 -7.92
CA ALA A 71 1.67 11.40 -8.52
C ALA A 71 0.50 11.64 -7.55
N THR A 72 -0.12 12.81 -7.60
CA THR A 72 -1.36 13.07 -6.86
C THR A 72 -2.59 12.53 -7.60
N ASP A 73 -2.53 12.47 -8.93
CA ASP A 73 -3.55 11.87 -9.78
C ASP A 73 -3.06 10.54 -10.39
N VAL A 74 -3.78 9.45 -10.09
CA VAL A 74 -3.49 8.10 -10.61
C VAL A 74 -3.53 8.03 -12.15
N ARG A 75 -4.20 8.97 -12.82
CA ARG A 75 -4.26 9.03 -14.29
C ARG A 75 -2.91 9.40 -14.90
N GLU A 76 -2.03 10.07 -14.16
CA GLU A 76 -0.68 10.43 -14.61
C GLU A 76 0.22 9.20 -14.79
N LEU A 77 -0.10 8.08 -14.13
CA LEU A 77 0.62 6.81 -14.30
C LEU A 77 0.58 6.30 -15.75
N ALA A 78 -0.44 6.67 -16.52
CA ALA A 78 -0.54 6.34 -17.95
C ALA A 78 0.53 7.03 -18.80
N ALA A 79 0.98 8.21 -18.37
CA ALA A 79 1.94 9.05 -19.09
C ALA A 79 3.37 8.82 -18.62
N ALA A 80 3.58 8.17 -17.47
CA ALA A 80 4.89 7.80 -16.99
C ALA A 80 5.51 6.73 -17.91
N MET A 81 6.76 6.97 -18.34
CA MET A 81 7.52 6.01 -19.16
C MET A 81 7.73 4.68 -18.43
N ASP A 82 8.01 4.74 -17.13
CA ASP A 82 8.07 3.59 -16.23
C ASP A 82 7.30 3.96 -14.95
N PRO A 83 6.03 3.55 -14.81
CA PRO A 83 5.26 3.85 -13.60
C PRO A 83 5.67 2.98 -12.41
N ILE A 84 6.34 1.85 -12.65
CA ILE A 84 6.76 0.90 -11.61
C ILE A 84 7.99 1.43 -10.89
N GLY A 85 9.00 1.84 -11.65
CA GLY A 85 10.29 2.28 -11.15
C GLY A 85 11.26 1.11 -10.92
N PRO A 86 12.57 1.34 -11.10
CA PRO A 86 13.56 0.25 -11.23
C PRO A 86 13.73 -0.61 -9.97
N ASP A 87 13.60 -0.03 -8.77
CA ASP A 87 13.85 -0.75 -7.51
C ASP A 87 12.57 -1.14 -6.77
N ASN A 88 11.40 -0.92 -7.36
CA ASN A 88 10.13 -1.10 -6.66
C ASN A 88 9.89 -2.56 -6.25
N ALA A 89 10.25 -3.51 -7.12
CA ALA A 89 10.10 -4.94 -6.83
C ALA A 89 10.94 -5.38 -5.62
N LEU A 90 12.18 -4.90 -5.53
CA LEU A 90 13.08 -5.20 -4.40
C LEU A 90 12.49 -4.70 -3.08
N HIS A 91 12.02 -3.46 -3.06
CA HIS A 91 11.42 -2.89 -1.86
C HIS A 91 10.10 -3.56 -1.48
N LEU A 92 9.26 -3.94 -2.45
CA LEU A 92 8.03 -4.70 -2.17
C LEU A 92 8.35 -6.04 -1.52
N GLU A 93 9.37 -6.76 -1.99
CA GLU A 93 9.80 -8.02 -1.39
C GLU A 93 10.29 -7.84 0.05
N GLU A 94 11.10 -6.81 0.31
CA GLU A 94 11.56 -6.46 1.67
C GLU A 94 10.39 -6.13 2.60
N ILE A 95 9.45 -5.31 2.14
CA ILE A 95 8.25 -4.93 2.90
C ILE A 95 7.42 -6.17 3.24
N ILE A 96 7.18 -7.04 2.26
CA ILE A 96 6.46 -8.29 2.45
C ILE A 96 7.18 -9.16 3.47
N ARG A 97 8.50 -9.32 3.38
CA ARG A 97 9.30 -10.13 4.32
C ARG A 97 9.29 -9.59 5.75
N GLU A 98 9.21 -8.28 5.91
CA GLU A 98 9.29 -7.59 7.20
C GLU A 98 7.97 -7.51 7.96
N ALA A 99 6.83 -7.38 7.27
CA ALA A 99 5.54 -7.17 7.91
C ALA A 99 4.89 -8.47 8.41
N ASP A 100 4.17 -8.40 9.53
CA ASP A 100 3.40 -9.53 10.07
C ASP A 100 2.03 -9.67 9.40
N VAL A 101 1.43 -8.55 8.98
CA VAL A 101 0.12 -8.51 8.33
C VAL A 101 0.19 -7.67 7.06
N LEU A 102 -0.26 -8.23 5.94
CA LEU A 102 -0.27 -7.59 4.63
C LEU A 102 -1.67 -7.06 4.31
N VAL A 103 -1.78 -5.77 3.96
CA VAL A 103 -3.06 -5.10 3.73
C VAL A 103 -3.05 -4.39 2.38
N PRO A 104 -3.43 -5.07 1.29
CA PRO A 104 -3.64 -4.41 0.02
C PRO A 104 -4.83 -3.43 0.11
N CYS A 105 -4.68 -2.23 -0.45
CA CYS A 105 -5.68 -1.17 -0.36
C CYS A 105 -5.59 -0.13 -1.50
N TRP A 106 -5.26 -0.55 -2.72
CA TRP A 106 -5.08 0.34 -3.88
C TRP A 106 -6.38 0.94 -4.46
N GLY A 107 -7.54 0.43 -4.08
CA GLY A 107 -8.83 0.92 -4.56
C GLY A 107 -9.19 0.41 -5.96
N SER A 108 -10.26 0.95 -6.53
CA SER A 108 -10.87 0.42 -7.76
C SER A 108 -9.94 0.54 -8.98
N ARG A 109 -9.65 -0.58 -9.64
CA ARG A 109 -8.90 -0.62 -10.92
C ARG A 109 -9.55 0.18 -12.04
N THR A 110 -10.85 0.47 -11.95
CA THR A 110 -11.58 1.29 -12.93
C THR A 110 -11.07 2.74 -13.03
N LYS A 111 -10.30 3.21 -12.03
CA LYS A 111 -9.63 4.52 -12.06
C LYS A 111 -8.30 4.48 -12.82
N LEU A 112 -7.82 3.29 -13.17
CA LEU A 112 -6.55 3.07 -13.87
C LEU A 112 -6.80 2.66 -15.33
N PRO A 113 -5.88 3.02 -16.24
CA PRO A 113 -5.82 2.45 -17.58
C PRO A 113 -5.76 0.92 -17.54
N LYS A 114 -6.46 0.25 -18.46
CA LYS A 114 -6.56 -1.23 -18.50
C LYS A 114 -5.20 -1.92 -18.58
N GLN A 115 -4.25 -1.34 -19.32
CA GLN A 115 -2.90 -1.90 -19.47
C GLN A 115 -2.12 -1.98 -18.15
N LEU A 116 -2.53 -1.24 -17.12
CA LEU A 116 -1.88 -1.25 -15.81
C LEU A 116 -2.51 -2.26 -14.83
N HIS A 117 -3.64 -2.88 -15.17
CA HIS A 117 -4.37 -3.77 -14.25
C HIS A 117 -3.56 -5.02 -13.88
N LEU A 118 -2.75 -5.55 -14.80
CA LEU A 118 -1.91 -6.71 -14.56
C LEU A 118 -0.94 -6.51 -13.37
N HIS A 119 -0.46 -5.28 -13.14
CA HIS A 119 0.42 -5.02 -12.01
C HIS A 119 -0.28 -5.12 -10.65
N LEU A 120 -1.58 -4.82 -10.59
CA LEU A 120 -2.39 -5.05 -9.39
C LEU A 120 -2.52 -6.53 -9.11
N ASP A 121 -2.82 -7.31 -10.16
CA ASP A 121 -3.04 -8.74 -10.06
C ASP A 121 -1.74 -9.47 -9.68
N ASN A 122 -0.60 -9.10 -10.30
CA ASN A 122 0.72 -9.64 -9.96
C ASN A 122 1.12 -9.36 -8.50
N LEU A 123 0.90 -8.14 -8.01
CA LEU A 123 1.20 -7.84 -6.60
C LEU A 123 0.27 -8.63 -5.67
N MET A 124 -1.03 -8.71 -5.99
CA MET A 124 -1.97 -9.50 -5.19
C MET A 124 -1.54 -10.97 -5.11
N GLU A 125 -1.13 -11.57 -6.23
CA GLU A 125 -0.60 -12.94 -6.28
C GLU A 125 0.66 -13.08 -5.41
N GLN A 126 1.60 -12.14 -5.51
CA GLN A 126 2.80 -12.13 -4.66
C GLN A 126 2.46 -12.05 -3.17
N LEU A 127 1.47 -11.23 -2.78
CA LEU A 127 1.03 -11.12 -1.39
C LEU A 127 0.44 -12.45 -0.89
N VAL A 128 -0.40 -13.12 -1.69
CA VAL A 128 -0.99 -14.42 -1.32
C VAL A 128 0.07 -15.51 -1.25
N GLN A 129 0.98 -15.56 -2.22
CA GLN A 129 2.05 -16.56 -2.28
C GLN A 129 3.10 -16.40 -1.17
N SER A 130 3.16 -15.24 -0.50
CA SER A 130 4.07 -15.01 0.62
C SER A 130 3.82 -15.91 1.83
N GLY A 131 2.63 -16.53 1.93
CA GLY A 131 2.22 -17.34 3.08
C GLY A 131 1.92 -16.54 4.34
N LYS A 132 1.92 -15.20 4.27
CA LYS A 132 1.59 -14.31 5.38
C LYS A 132 0.09 -14.01 5.45
N PRO A 133 -0.44 -13.61 6.62
CA PRO A 133 -1.81 -13.10 6.71
C PRO A 133 -2.03 -11.93 5.75
N VAL A 134 -2.92 -12.13 4.77
CA VAL A 134 -3.39 -11.08 3.87
C VAL A 134 -4.78 -10.67 4.30
N MET A 135 -4.92 -9.41 4.70
CA MET A 135 -6.16 -8.84 5.22
C MET A 135 -6.63 -7.69 4.35
N THR A 136 -7.93 -7.38 4.37
CA THR A 136 -8.50 -6.32 3.55
C THR A 136 -9.56 -5.53 4.31
N PHE A 137 -9.75 -4.27 3.93
CA PHE A 137 -10.88 -3.44 4.35
C PHE A 137 -12.19 -3.79 3.60
N GLY A 138 -12.19 -4.91 2.88
CA GLY A 138 -13.24 -5.35 1.97
C GLY A 138 -12.98 -4.93 0.51
N LEU A 139 -13.90 -5.28 -0.37
CA LEU A 139 -13.73 -5.13 -1.82
C LEU A 139 -14.57 -3.99 -2.41
N THR A 140 -14.05 -3.33 -3.43
CA THR A 140 -14.80 -2.44 -4.32
C THR A 140 -15.76 -3.24 -5.19
N ASN A 141 -16.65 -2.56 -5.92
CA ASN A 141 -17.54 -3.21 -6.90
C ASN A 141 -16.77 -3.89 -8.05
N SER A 142 -15.54 -3.45 -8.34
CA SER A 142 -14.65 -4.11 -9.30
C SER A 142 -13.93 -5.33 -8.73
N GLY A 143 -14.10 -5.62 -7.44
CA GLY A 143 -13.41 -6.72 -6.74
C GLY A 143 -12.02 -6.37 -6.24
N ASP A 144 -11.61 -5.09 -6.26
CA ASP A 144 -10.29 -4.67 -5.76
C ASP A 144 -10.34 -4.32 -4.26
N PRO A 145 -9.23 -4.45 -3.52
CA PRO A 145 -9.13 -4.01 -2.14
C PRO A 145 -9.49 -2.53 -1.95
N LYS A 146 -10.40 -2.24 -1.00
CA LYS A 146 -10.84 -0.86 -0.71
C LYS A 146 -9.70 0.00 -0.19
N HIS A 147 -9.67 1.24 -0.66
CA HIS A 147 -8.77 2.27 -0.15
C HIS A 147 -9.30 2.85 1.17
N PRO A 148 -8.46 3.11 2.19
CA PRO A 148 -8.91 3.47 3.54
C PRO A 148 -9.37 4.92 3.71
N LEU A 149 -9.06 5.79 2.74
CA LEU A 149 -9.27 7.25 2.85
C LEU A 149 -10.68 7.64 3.31
N THR A 150 -11.71 6.93 2.87
CA THR A 150 -13.12 7.23 3.17
C THR A 150 -13.73 6.33 4.24
N LEU A 151 -12.95 5.43 4.86
CA LEU A 151 -13.46 4.43 5.80
C LEU A 151 -13.41 4.93 7.25
N GLY A 152 -14.37 4.51 8.07
CA GLY A 152 -14.38 4.75 9.52
C GLY A 152 -13.35 3.87 10.24
N TYR A 153 -12.84 4.31 11.39
CA TYR A 153 -11.84 3.56 12.15
C TYR A 153 -12.39 2.29 12.82
N ASP A 154 -13.71 2.15 12.87
CA ASP A 154 -14.45 0.95 13.24
C ASP A 154 -14.51 -0.11 12.13
N THR A 155 -14.03 0.20 10.92
CA THR A 155 -13.97 -0.76 9.81
C THR A 155 -12.99 -1.88 10.17
N PRO A 156 -13.44 -3.14 10.27
CA PRO A 156 -12.55 -4.25 10.59
C PRO A 156 -11.70 -4.63 9.37
N LEU A 157 -10.55 -5.23 9.64
CA LEU A 157 -9.84 -6.05 8.66
C LEU A 157 -10.48 -7.44 8.62
N VAL A 158 -10.73 -7.94 7.41
CA VAL A 158 -11.18 -9.31 7.16
C VAL A 158 -10.14 -10.05 6.33
N GLU A 159 -10.08 -11.38 6.45
CA GLU A 159 -9.15 -12.18 5.65
C GLU A 159 -9.44 -12.02 4.16
N TRP A 160 -8.37 -12.01 3.35
CA TRP A 160 -8.50 -12.09 1.92
C TRP A 160 -8.86 -13.53 1.52
N GLU A 161 -10.13 -13.75 1.20
CA GLU A 161 -10.56 -15.01 0.59
C GLU A 161 -10.15 -15.00 -0.89
N SER A 162 -9.23 -15.90 -1.26
CA SER A 162 -8.86 -16.08 -2.66
C SER A 162 -10.10 -16.40 -3.48
N ARG A 163 -10.32 -15.65 -4.56
CA ARG A 163 -11.30 -16.07 -5.56
C ARG A 163 -10.77 -17.35 -6.19
N SER A 164 -11.52 -18.43 -6.02
CA SER A 164 -11.30 -19.71 -6.71
C SER A 164 -11.52 -19.56 -8.21
#